data_AF-A0A920RLN8-F1
#
_entry.id   AF-A0A920RLN8-F1
#
_cell.length_a   1.000
_cell.length_b   1.000
_cell.length_c   1.000
_cell.angle_alpha   90.00
_cell.angle_beta   90.00
_cell.angle_gamma   90.00
#
_symmetry.space_group_name_H-M   'P 1'
#
loop_
_entity.id
_entity.type
_entity.pdbx_description
1 polymer ?
#
loop_
_entity_poly.entity_id
_entity_poly.type
_entity_poly.pdbx_seq_one_letter_code
_entity_poly.pdbx_strand_id
1 'polypeptide(L)'
;MDSTETGRWLTDGLRLKVGVIRSLSTARFCRILGTLLHNGVPILNSLRIAKDASGNQVLAQAINTAADAVPGRQVAGRTAGNQPGNSPTKSSR
;
A
#
# COMPACT_ATOMS: atom_id res chain seq x y z
N MET A 1 -14.00 -42.15 18.78
CA MET A 1 -13.16 -40.97 19.08
C MET A 1 -12.16 -40.85 17.93
N ASP A 2 -12.63 -40.70 16.67
CA ASP A 2 -11.82 -41.04 15.47
C ASP A 2 -12.18 -40.13 14.27
N SER A 3 -11.92 -38.83 14.36
CA SER A 3 -12.14 -37.91 13.23
C SER A 3 -10.97 -36.97 12.94
N THR A 4 -9.84 -37.13 13.63
CA THR A 4 -8.70 -36.19 13.55
C THR A 4 -7.69 -36.56 12.45
N GLU A 5 -7.68 -37.80 11.94
CA GLU A 5 -6.72 -38.23 10.90
C GLU A 5 -7.15 -37.82 9.48
N THR A 6 -8.42 -37.98 9.12
CA THR A 6 -8.94 -37.57 7.80
C THR A 6 -9.03 -36.04 7.67
N GLY A 7 -9.28 -35.34 8.78
CA GLY A 7 -9.34 -33.88 8.81
C GLY A 7 -7.98 -33.22 8.50
N ARG A 8 -6.86 -33.82 8.91
CA ARG A 8 -5.52 -33.25 8.68
C ARG A 8 -5.19 -33.12 7.20
N TRP A 9 -5.50 -34.12 6.38
CA TRP A 9 -5.26 -34.08 4.93
C TRP A 9 -6.06 -32.99 4.22
N LEU A 10 -7.33 -32.80 4.63
CA LEU A 10 -8.15 -31.69 4.13
C LEU A 10 -7.61 -30.33 4.57
N THR A 11 -7.23 -30.19 5.86
CA THR A 11 -6.70 -28.91 6.38
C THR A 11 -5.33 -28.56 5.82
N ASP A 12 -4.49 -29.55 5.52
CA ASP A 12 -3.16 -29.36 4.94
C ASP A 12 -3.26 -28.92 3.48
N GLY A 13 -4.09 -29.61 2.68
CA GLY A 13 -4.40 -29.21 1.31
C GLY A 13 -5.07 -27.83 1.24
N LEU A 14 -5.97 -27.51 2.17
CA LEU A 14 -6.60 -26.20 2.25
C LEU A 14 -5.59 -25.10 2.62
N ARG A 15 -4.68 -25.36 3.57
CA ARG A 15 -3.61 -24.42 3.96
C ARG A 15 -2.65 -24.13 2.81
N LEU A 16 -2.23 -25.15 2.08
CA LEU A 16 -1.38 -25.00 0.89
C LEU A 16 -2.08 -24.15 -0.17
N LYS A 17 -3.35 -24.45 -0.46
CA LYS A 17 -4.14 -23.73 -1.46
C LYS A 17 -4.37 -22.26 -1.07
N VAL A 18 -4.64 -21.99 0.21
CA VAL A 18 -4.76 -20.62 0.74
C VAL A 18 -3.45 -19.84 0.61
N GLY A 19 -2.31 -20.46 0.91
CA GLY A 19 -0.99 -19.84 0.76
C GLY A 19 -0.67 -19.43 -0.68
N VAL A 20 -0.94 -20.32 -1.64
CA VAL A 20 -0.71 -20.08 -3.07
C VAL A 20 -1.64 -18.99 -3.62
N ILE A 21 -2.93 -19.04 -3.25
CA ILE A 21 -3.91 -18.03 -3.68
C ILE A 21 -3.51 -16.64 -3.17
N ARG A 22 -3.04 -16.53 -1.92
CA ARG A 22 -2.56 -15.27 -1.35
C ARG A 22 -1.35 -14.72 -2.11
N SER A 23 -0.33 -15.55 -2.35
CA SER A 23 0.87 -15.12 -3.09
C SER A 23 0.57 -14.72 -4.53
N LEU A 24 -0.31 -15.45 -5.22
CA LEU A 24 -0.73 -15.14 -6.59
C LEU A 24 -1.52 -13.82 -6.65
N SER A 25 -2.38 -13.57 -5.66
CA SER A 25 -3.16 -12.33 -5.54
C SER A 25 -2.24 -11.12 -5.36
N THR A 26 -1.22 -11.24 -4.49
CA THR A 26 -0.21 -10.20 -4.25
C THR A 26 0.68 -9.98 -5.47
N ALA A 27 1.10 -11.04 -6.16
CA ALA A 27 1.91 -10.92 -7.38
C ALA A 27 1.16 -10.17 -8.50
N ARG A 28 -0.11 -10.50 -8.72
CA ARG A 28 -0.97 -9.79 -9.68
C ARG A 28 -1.17 -8.32 -9.29
N PHE A 29 -1.40 -8.05 -8.00
CA PHE A 29 -1.48 -6.68 -7.47
C PHE A 29 -0.20 -5.89 -7.80
N CYS A 30 0.98 -6.41 -7.44
CA CYS A 30 2.26 -5.71 -7.66
C CYS A 30 2.55 -5.48 -9.15
N ARG A 31 2.24 -6.44 -10.02
CA ARG A 31 2.41 -6.33 -11.48
C ARG A 31 1.59 -5.15 -12.03
N ILE A 32 0.30 -5.09 -11.68
CA ILE A 32 -0.61 -4.07 -12.18
C ILE A 32 -0.27 -2.70 -11.58
N LEU A 33 -0.02 -2.64 -10.27
CA LEU A 33 0.42 -1.43 -9.60
C LEU A 33 1.70 -0.87 -10.24
N GLY A 34 2.69 -1.73 -10.52
CA GLY A 34 3.94 -1.35 -11.16
C GLY A 34 3.73 -0.75 -12.56
N THR A 35 2.86 -1.34 -13.37
CA THR A 35 2.54 -0.78 -14.70
C THR A 35 1.85 0.58 -14.61
N LEU A 36 0.91 0.74 -13.68
CA LEU A 36 0.17 2.00 -13.52
C LEU A 36 1.06 3.11 -12.96
N LEU A 37 1.92 2.79 -11.97
CA LEU A 37 2.88 3.75 -11.44
C LEU A 37 3.92 4.16 -12.49
N HIS A 38 4.39 3.21 -13.31
CA HIS A 38 5.29 3.50 -14.42
C HIS A 38 4.67 4.45 -15.45
N ASN A 39 3.37 4.28 -15.73
CA ASN A 39 2.61 5.15 -16.64
C ASN A 39 2.21 6.50 -16.03
N GLY A 40 2.67 6.83 -14.82
CA GLY A 40 2.37 8.11 -14.17
C GLY A 40 0.94 8.21 -13.61
N VAL A 41 0.24 7.09 -13.42
CA VAL A 41 -1.11 7.08 -12.84
C VAL A 41 -1.01 7.43 -11.35
N PRO A 42 -1.86 8.34 -10.83
CA PRO A 42 -1.85 8.74 -9.43
C PRO A 42 -1.90 7.52 -8.49
N ILE A 43 -1.01 7.49 -7.49
CA ILE A 43 -0.83 6.32 -6.61
C ILE A 43 -2.14 5.83 -5.97
N LEU A 44 -3.05 6.75 -5.63
CA LEU A 44 -4.37 6.44 -5.08
C LEU A 44 -5.27 5.69 -6.08
N ASN A 45 -5.25 6.09 -7.35
CA ASN A 45 -5.99 5.42 -8.42
C ASN A 45 -5.36 4.07 -8.75
N SER A 46 -4.03 4.02 -8.81
CA SER A 46 -3.27 2.79 -9.06
C SER A 46 -3.53 1.73 -7.97
N LEU A 47 -3.59 2.15 -6.71
CA LEU A 47 -3.96 1.30 -5.57
C LEU A 47 -5.38 0.75 -5.68
N ARG A 48 -6.36 1.59 -6.08
CA ARG A 48 -7.76 1.15 -6.28
C ARG A 48 -7.88 0.12 -7.40
N ILE A 49 -7.22 0.35 -8.53
CA ILE A 49 -7.25 -0.56 -9.69
C ILE A 49 -6.54 -1.88 -9.37
N ALA A 50 -5.36 -1.80 -8.74
CA ALA A 50 -4.61 -3.00 -8.37
C ALA A 50 -5.35 -3.82 -7.29
N LYS A 51 -6.10 -3.17 -6.39
CA LYS A 51 -6.99 -3.84 -5.42
C LYS A 51 -8.06 -4.67 -6.11
N ASP A 52 -8.76 -4.07 -7.06
CA ASP A 52 -9.85 -4.71 -7.81
C ASP A 52 -9.34 -5.92 -8.61
N ALA A 53 -8.22 -5.75 -9.30
CA ALA A 53 -7.63 -6.80 -10.13
C ALA A 53 -7.02 -7.98 -9.34
N SER A 54 -6.76 -7.81 -8.04
CA SER A 54 -6.32 -8.91 -7.18
C SER A 54 -7.46 -9.90 -6.87
N GLY A 55 -8.72 -9.46 -6.90
CA GLY A 55 -9.90 -10.32 -6.71
C GLY A 55 -10.00 -10.99 -5.33
N ASN A 56 -9.14 -10.62 -4.38
CA ASN A 56 -9.04 -11.26 -3.07
C ASN A 56 -9.52 -10.28 -1.99
N GLN A 57 -10.64 -10.58 -1.34
CA GLN A 57 -11.22 -9.72 -0.30
C GLN A 57 -10.29 -9.51 0.91
N VAL A 58 -9.48 -10.52 1.26
CA VAL A 58 -8.48 -10.40 2.35
C VAL A 58 -7.40 -9.39 1.97
N LEU A 59 -6.94 -9.42 0.72
CA LEU A 59 -5.97 -8.44 0.25
C LEU A 59 -6.61 -7.05 0.13
N ALA A 60 -7.87 -6.97 -0.31
CA ALA A 60 -8.59 -5.70 -0.42
C ALA A 60 -8.74 -4.99 0.93
N GLN A 61 -8.98 -5.74 2.01
CA GLN A 61 -9.04 -5.19 3.36
C GLN A 61 -7.68 -4.66 3.81
N ALA A 62 -6.61 -5.43 3.61
CA ALA A 62 -5.24 -5.01 3.92
C ALA A 62 -4.81 -3.75 3.13
N ILE A 63 -5.18 -3.69 1.84
CA ILE A 63 -4.92 -2.54 0.98
C ILE A 63 -5.71 -1.32 1.43
N ASN A 64 -6.99 -1.47 1.81
CA ASN A 64 -7.79 -0.36 2.33
C ASN A 64 -7.15 0.22 3.61
N THR A 65 -6.70 -0.64 4.53
CA THR A 65 -5.98 -0.18 5.74
C THR A 65 -4.67 0.54 5.41
N ALA A 66 -3.91 0.03 4.42
CA ALA A 66 -2.69 0.70 3.97
C ALA A 66 -2.98 2.04 3.27
N ALA A 67 -4.03 2.11 2.45
CA ALA A 67 -4.45 3.32 1.76
C ALA A 67 -4.98 4.39 2.71
N ASP A 68 -5.60 3.98 3.83
CA ASP A 68 -6.06 4.85 4.92
C ASP A 68 -4.91 5.35 5.83
N ALA A 69 -3.78 4.64 5.87
CA ALA A 69 -2.58 5.09 6.56
C ALA A 69 -1.76 6.12 5.74
N VAL A 70 -1.89 6.12 4.41
CA VAL A 70 -1.18 7.01 3.48
C VAL A 70 -1.73 8.45 3.32
N PRO A 71 -2.99 8.84 3.63
CA PRO A 71 -3.51 10.18 3.32
C PRO A 71 -2.90 11.34 4.12
N GLY A 72 -2.06 11.06 5.13
CA GLY A 72 -1.70 12.05 6.15
C GLY A 72 -0.23 12.44 6.27
N ARG A 73 0.72 11.83 5.53
CA ARG A 73 2.13 12.25 5.62
C ARG A 73 2.41 13.44 4.70
N GLN A 74 1.66 14.52 4.91
CA GLN A 74 2.18 15.85 4.66
C GLN A 74 3.43 15.99 5.53
N VAL A 75 4.60 15.90 4.91
CA VAL A 75 5.88 16.35 5.46
C VAL A 75 5.92 17.89 5.48
N ALA A 76 4.77 18.53 5.67
CA ALA A 76 4.56 19.98 5.77
C ALA A 76 4.99 20.51 7.15
N GLY A 77 6.16 20.05 7.62
CA GLY A 77 6.78 20.50 8.86
C GLY A 77 8.25 20.86 8.72
N ARG A 78 8.87 20.74 7.54
CA ARG A 78 10.33 20.97 7.40
C ARG A 78 10.77 21.86 6.25
N THR A 79 9.85 22.45 5.47
CA THR A 79 10.26 23.29 4.32
C THR A 79 9.27 24.42 3.99
N ALA A 80 9.11 25.38 4.90
CA ALA A 80 8.68 26.77 4.67
C ALA A 80 8.62 27.47 6.04
N GLY A 81 9.31 28.54 6.38
CA GLY A 81 10.31 29.39 5.73
C GLY A 81 10.56 30.54 6.71
N ASN A 82 11.82 30.87 6.99
CA ASN A 82 12.23 32.24 7.34
C ASN A 82 13.76 32.38 7.25
N GLN A 83 14.25 32.60 6.04
CA GLN A 83 15.39 33.51 5.91
C GLN A 83 14.86 34.93 5.89
N PRO A 84 15.40 35.84 6.70
CA PRO A 84 15.51 37.23 6.29
C PRO A 84 16.98 37.63 6.26
N GLY A 85 17.64 37.29 5.16
CA GLY A 85 18.82 38.00 4.70
C GLY A 85 18.41 39.10 3.75
N ASN A 86 17.97 40.26 4.27
CA ASN A 86 18.07 41.51 3.54
C ASN A 86 18.24 42.69 4.52
N SER A 87 19.38 43.35 4.43
CA SER A 87 19.83 44.46 5.25
C SER A 87 19.09 45.75 4.89
N PRO A 88 18.59 46.54 5.85
CA PRO A 88 18.44 47.97 5.67
C PRO A 88 19.72 48.67 6.15
N THR A 89 20.45 49.23 5.20
CA THR A 89 21.39 50.33 5.42
C THR A 89 20.70 51.43 6.23
N LYS A 90 21.17 51.69 7.45
CA LYS A 90 20.92 52.97 8.13
C LYS A 90 22.27 53.60 8.50
N SER A 91 22.82 54.30 7.52
CA SER A 91 23.52 55.55 7.79
C SER A 91 22.56 56.48 8.53
N SER A 92 22.95 56.95 9.71
CA SER A 92 22.84 58.36 10.12
C SER A 92 22.89 58.51 11.64
N ARG A 93 24.01 59.08 12.09
CA ARG A 93 24.24 59.82 13.34
C ARG A 93 24.34 59.03 14.64
#